data_AF-A0A955I2A8-F1
#
_entry.id   AF-A0A955I2A8-F1
#
_cell.length_a   1.000
_cell.length_b   1.000
_cell.length_c   1.000
_cell.angle_alpha   90.00
_cell.angle_beta   90.00
_cell.angle_gamma   90.00
#
_symmetry.space_group_name_H-M   'P 1'
#
loop_
_entity.id
_entity.type
_entity.pdbx_description
1 polymer ?
#
loop_
_entity_poly.entity_id
_entity_poly.type
_entity_poly.pdbx_seq_one_letter_code
_entity_poly.pdbx_strand_id
1 'polypeptide(L)'
;MRRAENIRAPHFVFYVKEYLESNFGKDFDIESGIKIYTTLDPDLQEKAESIVKAQVEKNKLRSATSAALISIDNSNGGILSMVGSHDYWDTE
;
A
#
# COMPACT_ATOMS: atom_id res chain seq x y z
N MET A 1 17.88 -0.03 -11.81
CA MET A 1 16.76 -0.45 -10.93
C MET A 1 16.47 0.54 -9.78
N ARG A 2 16.69 1.87 -9.95
CA ARG A 2 16.45 2.89 -8.90
C ARG A 2 15.01 3.46 -8.85
N ARG A 3 14.11 3.04 -9.73
CA ARG A 3 12.74 3.62 -9.83
C ARG A 3 11.75 3.02 -8.84
N ALA A 4 11.96 1.78 -8.40
CA ALA A 4 11.04 1.09 -7.49
C ALA A 4 11.15 1.63 -6.04
N GLU A 5 12.36 1.92 -5.57
CA GLU A 5 12.65 2.41 -4.20
C GLU A 5 11.99 3.75 -3.83
N ASN A 6 11.39 4.47 -4.79
CA ASN A 6 10.81 5.81 -4.57
C ASN A 6 9.28 5.83 -4.71
N ILE A 7 8.63 4.67 -4.68
CA ILE A 7 7.15 4.56 -4.73
C ILE A 7 6.61 4.81 -3.32
N ARG A 8 5.79 5.86 -3.17
CA ARG A 8 5.01 6.09 -1.95
C ARG A 8 3.86 5.08 -1.87
N ALA A 9 3.61 4.52 -0.67
CA ALA A 9 2.53 3.58 -0.42
C ALA A 9 2.52 2.35 -1.36
N PRO A 10 3.64 1.61 -1.47
CA PRO A 10 3.81 0.59 -2.51
C PRO A 10 2.72 -0.50 -2.48
N HIS A 11 2.33 -0.98 -1.30
CA HIS A 11 1.22 -1.95 -1.17
C HIS A 11 -0.07 -1.43 -1.82
N PHE A 12 -0.45 -0.19 -1.55
CA PHE A 12 -1.65 0.42 -2.13
C PHE A 12 -1.51 0.62 -3.63
N VAL A 13 -0.36 1.11 -4.11
CA VAL A 13 -0.12 1.35 -5.54
C VAL A 13 -0.25 0.06 -6.35
N PHE A 14 0.36 -1.03 -5.88
CA PHE A 14 0.29 -2.31 -6.57
C PHE A 14 -1.10 -2.95 -6.46
N TYR A 15 -1.79 -2.77 -5.34
CA TYR A 15 -3.21 -3.16 -5.22
C TYR A 15 -4.09 -2.44 -6.26
N VAL A 16 -3.94 -1.12 -6.42
CA VAL A 16 -4.71 -0.35 -7.41
C VAL A 16 -4.36 -0.78 -8.83
N LYS A 17 -3.08 -1.05 -9.10
CA LYS A 17 -2.65 -1.56 -10.40
C LYS A 17 -3.33 -2.89 -10.73
N GLU A 18 -3.27 -3.86 -9.82
CA GLU A 18 -3.89 -5.17 -10.00
C GLU A 18 -5.42 -5.06 -10.13
N TYR A 19 -6.06 -4.20 -9.34
CA TYR A 19 -7.48 -3.91 -9.44
C TYR A 19 -7.86 -3.39 -10.84
N LEU A 20 -7.11 -2.44 -11.37
CA LEU A 20 -7.39 -1.85 -12.69
C LEU A 20 -7.14 -2.86 -13.82
N GLU A 21 -6.04 -3.60 -13.77
CA GLU A 21 -5.74 -4.68 -14.73
C GLU A 21 -6.85 -5.75 -14.73
N SER A 22 -7.35 -6.11 -13.55
CA SER A 22 -8.41 -7.14 -13.41
C SER A 22 -9.78 -6.67 -13.91
N ASN A 23 -10.12 -5.40 -13.74
CA ASN A 23 -11.45 -4.87 -14.09
C ASN A 23 -11.54 -4.30 -15.51
N PHE A 24 -10.43 -3.79 -16.05
CA PHE A 24 -10.41 -3.09 -17.33
C PHE A 24 -9.55 -3.79 -18.40
N GLY A 25 -8.69 -4.74 -18.02
CA GLY A 25 -7.95 -5.60 -18.94
C GLY A 25 -7.21 -4.82 -20.04
N LYS A 26 -7.54 -5.12 -21.30
CA LYS A 26 -6.87 -4.54 -22.49
C LYS A 26 -7.16 -3.05 -22.71
N ASP A 27 -8.20 -2.51 -22.09
CA ASP A 27 -8.56 -1.08 -22.22
C ASP A 27 -7.77 -0.21 -21.22
N PHE A 28 -7.09 -0.83 -20.25
CA PHE A 28 -6.22 -0.15 -19.31
C PHE A 28 -4.76 -0.30 -19.71
N ASP A 29 -4.29 0.68 -20.49
CA ASP A 29 -2.87 0.81 -20.84
C ASP A 29 -2.21 1.88 -19.99
N ILE A 30 -1.42 1.46 -18.98
CA ILE A 30 -0.63 2.36 -18.12
C ILE A 30 0.36 3.21 -18.93
N GLU A 31 0.83 2.72 -20.09
CA GLU A 31 1.82 3.42 -20.91
C GLU A 31 1.23 4.60 -21.68
N SER A 32 -0.10 4.69 -21.78
CA SER A 32 -0.81 5.76 -22.50
C SER A 32 -0.84 7.12 -21.77
N GLY A 33 -0.28 7.21 -20.56
CA GLY A 33 -0.17 8.46 -19.80
C GLY A 33 -1.41 8.85 -18.98
N ILE A 34 -2.27 7.87 -18.67
CA ILE A 34 -3.47 8.05 -17.85
C ILE A 34 -3.10 8.54 -16.44
N LYS A 35 -3.96 9.42 -15.88
CA LYS A 35 -3.89 9.85 -14.48
C LYS A 35 -4.96 9.13 -13.67
N ILE A 36 -4.54 8.49 -12.59
CA ILE A 36 -5.42 7.74 -11.69
C ILE A 36 -5.54 8.53 -10.39
N TYR A 37 -6.79 8.80 -9.99
CA TYR A 37 -7.12 9.42 -8.71
C TYR A 37 -7.75 8.36 -7.82
N THR A 38 -7.29 8.27 -6.58
CA THR A 38 -7.64 7.17 -5.65
C THR A 38 -8.14 7.72 -4.32
N THR A 39 -8.57 6.83 -3.44
CA THR A 39 -9.03 7.15 -2.08
C THR A 39 -7.90 7.28 -1.06
N LEU A 40 -6.64 7.07 -1.46
CA LEU A 40 -5.50 7.10 -0.54
C LEU A 40 -5.43 8.45 0.17
N ASP A 41 -5.53 8.43 1.50
CA ASP A 41 -5.25 9.57 2.35
C ASP A 41 -3.75 9.55 2.71
N PRO A 42 -2.96 10.54 2.26
CA PRO A 42 -1.51 10.53 2.44
C PRO A 42 -1.09 10.59 3.92
N ASP A 43 -1.86 11.29 4.76
CA ASP A 43 -1.57 11.46 6.18
C ASP A 43 -1.91 10.20 6.98
N LEU A 44 -3.01 9.53 6.63
CA LEU A 44 -3.37 8.24 7.23
C LEU A 44 -2.39 7.13 6.83
N GLN A 45 -1.91 7.15 5.59
CA GLN A 45 -0.90 6.20 5.12
C GLN A 45 0.41 6.32 5.91
N GLU A 46 0.94 7.54 6.09
CA GLU A 46 2.17 7.77 6.86
C GLU A 46 2.03 7.31 8.32
N LYS A 47 0.85 7.55 8.93
CA LYS A 47 0.55 7.06 10.28
C LYS A 47 0.47 5.54 10.32
N ALA A 48 -0.18 4.91 9.35
CA ALA A 48 -0.31 3.47 9.27
C ALA A 48 1.07 2.79 9.17
N GLU A 49 1.94 3.27 8.29
CA GLU A 49 3.32 2.77 8.13
C GLU A 49 4.11 2.90 9.43
N SER A 50 4.02 4.06 10.09
CA SER A 50 4.67 4.30 11.38
C SER A 50 4.18 3.36 12.47
N ILE A 51 2.87 3.11 12.55
CA ILE A 51 2.25 2.20 13.53
C ILE A 51 2.71 0.76 13.28
N VAL A 52 2.63 0.28 12.04
CA VAL A 52 3.03 -1.09 11.68
C VAL A 52 4.50 -1.33 12.03
N LYS A 53 5.38 -0.40 11.64
CA LYS A 53 6.81 -0.46 11.97
C LYS A 53 7.05 -0.51 13.47
N ALA A 54 6.40 0.37 14.24
CA ALA A 54 6.53 0.39 15.69
C ALA A 54 6.04 -0.90 16.37
N GLN A 55 4.95 -1.50 15.86
CA GLN A 55 4.42 -2.75 16.41
C GLN A 55 5.32 -3.95 16.11
N VAL A 56 5.87 -4.05 14.89
CA VAL A 56 6.82 -5.12 14.54
C VAL A 56 8.07 -5.03 15.40
N GLU A 57 8.67 -3.83 15.53
CA GLU A 57 9.85 -3.65 16.39
C GLU A 57 9.59 -4.02 17.85
N LYS A 58 8.43 -3.63 18.40
CA LYS A 58 8.02 -3.98 19.76
C LYS A 58 7.87 -5.49 19.97
N ASN A 59 7.43 -6.22 18.95
CA ASN A 59 7.10 -7.64 19.06
C ASN A 59 8.15 -8.56 18.43
N LYS A 60 9.29 -8.04 17.98
CA LYS A 60 10.38 -8.81 17.38
C LYS A 60 10.90 -9.93 18.29
N LEU A 61 11.01 -9.67 19.59
CA LEU A 61 11.42 -10.68 20.60
C LEU A 61 10.39 -11.80 20.82
N ARG A 62 9.17 -11.64 20.28
CA ARG A 62 8.10 -12.63 20.30
C ARG A 62 7.96 -13.35 18.94
N SER A 63 8.96 -13.20 18.07
CA SER A 63 8.95 -13.73 16.70
C SER A 63 7.81 -13.21 15.82
N ALA A 64 7.23 -12.06 16.15
CA ALA A 64 6.27 -11.38 15.28
C ALA A 64 7.01 -10.35 14.41
N THR A 65 7.40 -10.77 13.21
CA THR A 65 8.28 -10.03 12.30
C THR A 65 7.55 -9.28 11.19
N SER A 66 6.22 -9.39 11.12
CA SER A 66 5.41 -8.66 10.15
C SER A 66 4.04 -8.29 10.72
N ALA A 67 3.44 -7.25 10.17
CA ALA A 67 2.08 -6.80 10.48
C ALA A 67 1.49 -6.08 9.28
N ALA A 68 0.16 -6.02 9.23
CA ALA A 68 -0.60 -5.34 8.19
C ALA A 68 -1.66 -4.43 8.82
N LEU A 69 -2.02 -3.36 8.11
CA LEU A 69 -3.04 -2.40 8.51
C LEU A 69 -3.78 -1.88 7.28
N ILE A 70 -5.10 -1.91 7.34
CA ILE A 70 -6.00 -1.29 6.36
C ILE A 70 -6.94 -0.34 7.09
N SER A 71 -7.09 0.87 6.57
CA SER A 71 -8.12 1.83 7.01
C SER A 71 -9.13 2.04 5.90
N ILE A 72 -10.41 2.12 6.25
CA ILE A 72 -11.53 2.18 5.31
C ILE A 72 -12.46 3.33 5.72
N ASP A 73 -12.96 4.08 4.73
CA ASP A 73 -14.05 5.03 4.91
C ASP A 73 -15.38 4.26 5.06
N ASN A 74 -16.00 4.35 6.24
CA ASN A 74 -17.25 3.65 6.54
C ASN A 74 -18.44 4.10 5.69
N SER A 75 -18.39 5.28 5.07
CA SER A 75 -19.49 5.82 4.27
C SER A 75 -19.58 5.21 2.87
N ASN A 76 -18.45 4.80 2.30
CA ASN A 76 -18.37 4.38 0.90
C ASN A 76 -17.49 3.12 0.66
N GLY A 77 -16.81 2.61 1.69
CA GLY A 77 -15.96 1.42 1.60
C GLY A 77 -14.59 1.67 0.96
N GLY A 78 -14.23 2.92 0.68
CA GLY A 78 -12.95 3.30 0.09
C GLY A 78 -11.78 3.03 1.01
N ILE A 79 -10.69 2.50 0.47
CA ILE A 79 -9.47 2.24 1.25
C ILE A 79 -8.68 3.54 1.37
N LEU A 80 -8.51 4.01 2.61
CA LEU A 80 -7.80 5.26 2.91
C LEU A 80 -6.31 5.05 3.15
N SER A 81 -5.92 3.88 3.64
CA SER A 81 -4.52 3.48 3.80
C SER A 81 -4.37 1.96 3.74
N MET A 82 -3.25 1.48 3.20
CA MET A 82 -2.95 0.05 3.11
C MET A 82 -1.45 -0.20 3.32
N VAL A 83 -1.15 -1.04 4.31
CA VAL A 83 0.19 -1.52 4.64
C VAL A 83 0.11 -3.03 4.81
N GLY A 84 0.88 -3.80 4.02
CA GLY A 84 0.86 -5.26 4.05
C GLY A 84 2.02 -5.89 4.83
N SER A 85 3.09 -5.13 5.04
CA SER A 85 4.26 -5.51 5.84
C SER A 85 4.93 -4.26 6.42
N HIS A 86 5.86 -4.45 7.36
CA HIS A 86 6.62 -3.36 7.97
C HIS A 86 7.64 -2.70 7.02
N ASP A 87 8.04 -3.44 5.99
CA ASP A 87 8.83 -2.97 4.85
C ASP A 87 8.36 -3.76 3.62
N TYR A 88 8.03 -3.05 2.54
CA TYR A 88 7.58 -3.63 1.27
C TYR A 88 8.75 -4.21 0.46
N TRP A 89 9.93 -3.61 0.59
CA TRP A 89 11.12 -3.97 -0.19
C TRP A 89 11.99 -5.00 0.52
N ASP A 90 11.60 -5.41 1.72
CA ASP A 90 12.27 -6.47 2.46
C ASP A 90 12.15 -7.80 1.70
N THR A 91 13.29 -8.42 1.46
CA THR A 91 13.44 -9.67 0.72
C THR A 91 13.86 -10.84 1.62
N GLU A 92 14.01 -10.60 2.93
CA GLU A 92 14.40 -11.62 3.91
C GLU A 92 13.26 -12.61 4.24
#